data_AF-A0A950WKJ3-F1
#
_entry.id   AF-A0A950WKJ3-F1
#
_cell.length_a   1.000
_cell.length_b   1.000
_cell.length_c   1.000
_cell.angle_alpha   90.00
_cell.angle_beta   90.00
_cell.angle_gamma   90.00
#
_symmetry.space_group_name_H-M   'P 1'
#
loop_
_entity.id
_entity.type
_entity.pdbx_description
1 polymer ?
#
loop_
_entity_poly.entity_id
_entity_poly.type
_entity_poly.pdbx_seq_one_letter_code
_entity_poly.pdbx_strand_id
1 'polypeptide(L)'
;MRGIRIVVAAAALMVTPALAADEVLQLSTMTCKQFVDAPKDSVGVILTWMMGYLQDSDEPAEINFTKMEDVGKKLKTYCDTNPSHALMTALDKVTDEDSK
;
A
#
# COMPACT_ATOMS: atom_id res chain seq x y z
N MET A 1 5.27 -12.17 63.15
CA MET A 1 4.38 -11.05 62.76
C MET A 1 4.58 -10.77 61.28
N ARG A 2 3.46 -10.77 60.52
CA ARG A 2 3.19 -10.04 59.26
C ARG A 2 4.42 -9.72 58.38
N GLY A 3 4.67 -10.36 57.25
CA GLY A 3 3.72 -10.65 56.17
C GLY A 3 3.83 -9.54 55.12
N ILE A 4 4.20 -9.90 53.89
CA ILE A 4 3.75 -9.31 52.62
C ILE A 4 4.35 -10.16 51.50
N ARG A 5 3.46 -10.84 50.77
CA ARG A 5 3.75 -11.54 49.52
C ARG A 5 3.64 -10.49 48.41
N ILE A 6 4.71 -10.27 47.66
CA ILE A 6 4.64 -9.50 46.41
C ILE A 6 4.77 -10.51 45.28
N VAL A 7 3.62 -10.88 44.69
CA VAL A 7 3.58 -11.58 43.41
C VAL A 7 3.69 -10.50 42.34
N VAL A 8 4.88 -10.34 41.74
CA VAL A 8 5.06 -9.47 40.57
C VAL A 8 4.56 -10.24 39.36
N ALA A 9 3.31 -10.00 38.96
CA ALA A 9 2.82 -10.40 37.65
C ALA A 9 3.46 -9.47 36.60
N ALA A 10 4.57 -9.91 36.01
CA ALA A 10 5.16 -9.24 34.85
C ALA A 10 4.22 -9.44 33.65
N ALA A 11 3.28 -8.52 33.48
CA ALA A 11 2.55 -8.40 32.23
C ALA A 11 3.57 -8.00 31.14
N ALA A 12 3.98 -8.97 30.34
CA ALA A 12 4.79 -8.74 29.16
C ALA A 12 3.98 -7.85 28.20
N LEU A 13 4.30 -6.56 28.20
CA LEU A 13 3.92 -5.65 27.13
C LEU A 13 4.51 -6.22 25.85
N MET A 14 3.70 -6.92 25.07
CA MET A 14 4.01 -7.20 23.68
C MET A 14 3.98 -5.88 22.93
N VAL A 15 5.12 -5.17 22.97
CA VAL A 15 5.40 -4.11 22.02
C VAL A 15 5.56 -4.84 20.68
N THR A 16 4.47 -4.90 19.90
CA THR A 16 4.63 -5.22 18.48
C THR A 16 5.55 -4.14 17.92
N PRO A 17 6.68 -4.51 17.27
CA PRO A 17 7.48 -3.52 16.59
C PRO A 17 6.55 -2.84 15.59
N ALA A 18 6.27 -1.55 15.83
CA ALA A 18 5.80 -0.69 14.75
C ALA A 18 6.87 -0.85 13.68
N LEU A 19 6.48 -1.41 12.52
CA LEU A 19 7.34 -1.55 11.36
C LEU A 19 8.11 -0.24 11.23
N ALA A 20 9.43 -0.29 11.42
CA ALA A 20 10.29 0.81 11.03
C ALA A 20 9.87 1.15 9.59
N ALA A 21 9.60 2.42 9.30
CA ALA A 21 9.34 2.84 7.94
C ALA A 21 10.60 2.48 7.14
N ASP A 22 10.55 1.37 6.40
CA ASP A 22 11.60 1.00 5.47
C ASP A 22 11.87 2.21 4.57
N GLU A 23 13.15 2.56 4.41
CA GLU A 23 13.58 3.64 3.50
C GLU A 23 13.16 3.35 2.04
N VAL A 24 12.73 2.12 1.76
CA VAL A 24 12.30 1.61 0.47
C VAL A 24 10.84 1.12 0.54
N LEU A 25 9.98 1.71 -0.29
CA LEU A 25 8.60 1.25 -0.45
C LEU A 25 8.53 0.06 -1.43
N GLN A 26 8.35 -1.15 -0.90
CA GLN A 26 8.31 -2.37 -1.70
C GLN A 26 6.91 -2.65 -2.27
N LEU A 27 6.65 -2.16 -3.48
CA LEU A 27 5.36 -2.33 -4.16
C LEU A 27 5.07 -3.79 -4.55
N SER A 28 6.10 -4.61 -4.78
CA SER A 28 5.96 -6.03 -5.13
C SER A 28 5.32 -6.87 -4.03
N THR A 29 5.41 -6.44 -2.77
CA THR A 29 4.84 -7.12 -1.60
C THR A 29 3.73 -6.33 -0.92
N MET A 30 3.46 -5.11 -1.41
CA MET A 30 2.44 -4.25 -0.86
C MET A 30 1.05 -4.84 -1.11
N THR A 31 0.22 -4.87 -0.09
CA THR A 31 -1.18 -5.31 -0.18
C THR A 31 -2.11 -4.15 -0.52
N CYS A 32 -3.27 -4.48 -1.08
CA CYS A 32 -4.36 -3.53 -1.31
C CYS A 32 -4.77 -2.79 -0.02
N LYS A 33 -4.80 -3.48 1.12
CA LYS A 33 -5.09 -2.83 2.41
C LYS A 33 -4.04 -1.77 2.77
N GLN A 34 -2.76 -2.09 2.61
CA GLN A 34 -1.68 -1.13 2.87
C GLN A 34 -1.75 0.08 1.93
N PHE A 35 -2.20 -0.10 0.69
CA PHE A 35 -2.43 1.00 -0.26
C PHE A 35 -3.58 1.91 0.15
N VAL A 36 -4.73 1.34 0.48
CA VAL A 36 -5.92 2.12 0.88
C VAL A 36 -5.68 2.87 2.19
N ASP A 37 -4.91 2.29 3.11
CA ASP A 37 -4.57 2.90 4.39
C ASP A 37 -3.37 3.87 4.32
N ALA A 38 -2.69 3.97 3.16
CA ALA A 38 -1.49 4.78 3.03
C ALA A 38 -1.81 6.29 3.15
N PRO A 39 -0.87 7.11 3.67
CA PRO A 39 -1.00 8.56 3.64
C PRO A 39 -1.21 9.08 2.21
N LYS A 40 -2.00 10.14 2.03
CA LYS A 40 -2.31 10.69 0.69
C LYS A 40 -1.04 11.01 -0.12
N ASP A 41 -0.02 11.56 0.53
CA ASP A 41 1.24 11.88 -0.14
C ASP A 41 1.96 10.62 -0.63
N SER A 42 1.95 9.54 0.16
CA SER A 42 2.47 8.23 -0.26
C SER A 42 1.66 7.64 -1.41
N VAL A 43 0.32 7.74 -1.37
CA VAL A 43 -0.55 7.30 -2.47
C VAL A 43 -0.20 8.03 -3.77
N GLY A 44 0.03 9.34 -3.72
CA GLY A 44 0.43 10.12 -4.89
C GLY A 44 1.76 9.65 -5.49
N VAL A 45 2.75 9.35 -4.64
CA VAL A 45 4.05 8.80 -5.09
C VAL A 45 3.88 7.42 -5.72
N ILE A 46 3.08 6.54 -5.11
CA ILE A 46 2.80 5.19 -5.62
C ILE A 46 2.15 5.27 -7.01
N LEU A 47 1.11 6.09 -7.17
CA LEU A 47 0.42 6.25 -8.45
C LEU A 47 1.35 6.84 -9.52
N THR A 48 2.17 7.83 -9.16
CA THR A 48 3.16 8.39 -10.09
C THR A 48 4.17 7.34 -10.55
N TRP A 49 4.66 6.51 -9.63
CA TRP A 49 5.55 5.40 -9.99
C TRP A 49 4.87 4.40 -10.92
N MET A 50 3.61 4.05 -10.65
CA MET A 50 2.83 3.15 -11.51
C MET A 50 2.63 3.71 -12.91
N MET A 51 2.39 5.01 -13.03
CA MET A 51 2.30 5.67 -14.35
C MET A 51 3.59 5.49 -15.15
N GLY A 52 4.75 5.64 -14.51
CA GLY A 52 6.04 5.38 -15.14
C GLY A 52 6.29 3.89 -15.44
N TYR A 53 5.83 2.99 -14.56
CA TYR A 53 5.94 1.54 -14.76
C TYR A 53 5.12 1.05 -15.96
N LEU A 54 3.96 1.68 -16.21
CA LEU A 54 3.08 1.38 -17.34
C LEU A 54 3.48 2.11 -18.63
N GLN A 55 4.51 2.96 -18.60
CA GLN A 55 4.87 3.78 -19.75
C GLN A 55 5.77 3.01 -20.73
N ASP A 56 5.36 2.97 -21.99
CA ASP A 56 6.18 2.42 -23.07
C ASP A 56 7.31 3.39 -23.48
N SER A 57 8.42 2.83 -23.97
CA SER A 57 9.64 3.60 -24.26
C SER A 57 9.52 4.61 -25.40
N ASP A 58 8.53 4.45 -26.28
CA ASP A 58 8.24 5.30 -27.42
C ASP A 58 7.12 6.32 -27.16
N GLU A 59 6.49 6.29 -25.98
CA GLU A 59 5.52 7.29 -25.59
C GLU A 59 6.17 8.63 -25.18
N PRO A 60 5.46 9.76 -25.34
CA PRO A 60 5.92 11.07 -24.87
C PRO A 60 6.23 11.10 -23.37
N ALA A 61 7.21 11.93 -22.98
CA ALA A 61 7.60 12.14 -21.58
C ALA A 61 6.61 13.08 -20.86
N GLU A 62 5.41 12.58 -20.58
CA GLU A 62 4.31 13.36 -20.00
C GLU A 62 3.71 12.66 -18.77
N ILE A 63 3.24 13.47 -17.81
CA ILE A 63 2.41 12.97 -16.70
C ILE A 63 0.95 13.28 -17.02
N ASN A 64 0.18 12.25 -17.34
CA ASN A 64 -1.26 12.37 -17.57
C ASN A 64 -2.03 12.27 -16.25
N PHE A 65 -2.35 13.41 -15.65
CA PHE A 65 -3.06 13.48 -14.37
C PHE A 65 -4.46 12.86 -14.42
N THR A 66 -5.15 12.92 -15.56
CA THR A 66 -6.47 12.29 -15.73
C THR A 66 -6.37 10.77 -15.70
N LYS A 67 -5.43 10.19 -16.46
CA LYS A 67 -5.16 8.73 -16.45
C LYS A 67 -4.75 8.27 -15.05
N MET A 68 -3.91 9.06 -14.35
CA MET A 68 -3.51 8.77 -12.98
C MET A 68 -4.69 8.77 -12.00
N GLU A 69 -5.60 9.75 -12.12
CA GLU A 69 -6.82 9.82 -11.29
C GLU A 69 -7.74 8.61 -11.54
N ASP A 70 -7.93 8.24 -12.82
CA ASP A 70 -8.78 7.11 -13.21
C ASP A 70 -8.22 5.77 -12.71
N VAL A 71 -6.91 5.53 -12.92
CA VAL A 71 -6.22 4.35 -12.37
C VAL A 71 -6.34 4.32 -10.85
N GLY A 72 -6.13 5.46 -10.18
CA GLY A 72 -6.28 5.57 -8.73
C GLY A 72 -7.68 5.20 -8.22
N LYS A 73 -8.74 5.66 -8.91
CA LYS A 73 -10.13 5.30 -8.57
C LYS A 73 -10.42 3.82 -8.78
N LYS A 74 -9.96 3.24 -9.90
CA LYS A 74 -10.14 1.82 -10.19
C LYS A 74 -9.40 0.95 -9.16
N LEU A 75 -8.14 1.27 -8.88
CA LEU A 75 -7.35 0.60 -7.83
C LEU A 75 -8.03 0.69 -6.47
N LYS A 76 -8.49 1.89 -6.07
CA LYS A 76 -9.19 2.05 -4.80
C LYS A 76 -10.42 1.15 -4.72
N THR A 77 -11.26 1.16 -5.75
CA THR A 77 -12.48 0.34 -5.81
C THR A 77 -12.17 -1.15 -5.72
N TYR A 78 -11.17 -1.61 -6.46
CA TYR A 78 -10.71 -2.99 -6.41
C TYR A 78 -10.17 -3.36 -5.02
N CYS A 79 -9.30 -2.52 -4.47
CA CYS A 79 -8.61 -2.78 -3.22
C CYS A 79 -9.52 -2.69 -1.99
N ASP A 80 -10.55 -1.83 -2.01
CA ASP A 80 -11.57 -1.76 -0.96
C ASP A 80 -12.29 -3.11 -0.78
N THR A 81 -12.45 -3.88 -1.87
CA THR A 81 -13.14 -5.19 -1.86
C THR A 81 -12.19 -6.39 -1.78
N ASN A 82 -10.88 -6.18 -2.02
CA ASN A 82 -9.86 -7.24 -2.07
C ASN A 82 -8.63 -6.89 -1.21
N PRO A 83 -8.78 -6.66 0.12
CA PRO A 83 -7.73 -6.08 0.95
C PRO A 83 -6.45 -6.92 1.06
N SER A 84 -6.53 -8.24 0.88
CA SER A 84 -5.39 -9.15 0.98
C SER A 84 -4.63 -9.34 -0.33
N HIS A 85 -5.15 -8.87 -1.46
CA HIS A 85 -4.47 -9.02 -2.75
C HIS A 85 -3.23 -8.15 -2.82
N ALA A 86 -2.22 -8.59 -3.58
CA ALA A 86 -1.06 -7.78 -3.90
C ALA A 86 -1.47 -6.59 -4.78
N LEU A 87 -0.90 -5.41 -4.50
CA LEU A 87 -1.22 -4.18 -5.20
C LEU A 87 -0.90 -4.26 -6.70
N MET A 88 0.22 -4.89 -7.07
CA MET A 88 0.59 -5.07 -8.48
C MET A 88 -0.42 -5.97 -9.22
N THR A 89 -0.95 -7.01 -8.57
CA THR A 89 -2.03 -7.83 -9.16
C THR A 89 -3.32 -7.04 -9.34
N ALA A 90 -3.61 -6.07 -8.47
CA ALA A 90 -4.74 -5.17 -8.65
C ALA A 90 -4.50 -4.22 -9.82
N LEU A 91 -3.27 -3.70 -9.98
CA LEU A 91 -2.89 -2.83 -11.10
C LEU A 91 -3.12 -3.54 -12.43
N ASP A 92 -2.56 -4.73 -12.62
CA ASP A 92 -2.71 -5.52 -13.85
C ASP A 92 -4.19 -5.69 -14.20
N LYS A 93 -5.03 -6.07 -13.22
CA LYS A 93 -6.46 -6.26 -13.44
C LYS A 93 -7.18 -5.01 -13.92
N VAL A 94 -6.87 -3.84 -13.35
CA VAL A 94 -7.60 -2.61 -13.69
C VAL A 94 -7.10 -1.93 -14.96
N THR A 95 -5.90 -2.28 -15.43
CA THR A 95 -5.31 -1.78 -16.68
C THR A 95 -5.49 -2.74 -17.86
N ASP A 96 -5.53 -4.06 -17.62
CA ASP A 96 -5.85 -5.05 -18.65
C ASP A 96 -7.30 -4.93 -19.15
N GLU A 97 -8.21 -4.43 -18.29
CA GLU A 97 -9.60 -4.11 -18.66
C GLU A 97 -9.70 -2.99 -19.71
N ASP A 98 -8.69 -2.13 -19.85
CA ASP A 98 -8.65 -1.07 -20.88
C ASP A 98 -8.04 -1.56 -22.23
N SER A 99 -7.57 -2.81 -22.28
CA SER A 99 -6.92 -3.41 -23.46
C SER A 99 -7.88 -4.21 -24.37
N LYS A 100 -9.20 -4.11 -24.16
CA LYS A 100 -10.25 -4.76 -24.96
C LYS A 100 -11.19 -3.77 -25.64
#